data_AF-A0A6F9C2D5-F1
#
_entry.id   AF-A0A6F9C2D5-F1
#
_cell.length_a   1.000
_cell.length_b   1.000
_cell.length_c   1.000
_cell.angle_alpha   90.00
_cell.angle_beta   90.00
_cell.angle_gamma   90.00
#
_symmetry.space_group_name_H-M   'P 1'
#
loop_
_entity.id
_entity.type
_entity.pdbx_description
1 polymer ?
#
loop_
_entity_poly.entity_id
_entity_poly.type
_entity_poly.pdbx_seq_one_letter_code
_entity_poly.pdbx_strand_id
1 'polypeptide(L)'
;MPTRFKICAFNIQNFDATKSANCRVMHTLTKIVSRCDICLLQELYDVFEEIKMKWNTEKVMFLGAFNAGCGHITRQDKANIRLFSNPGFFWLIGDKVDTTVGDLTSCAYDRIVVHGQPFLKAIQTLFSSGLQHRQGV
;
A
#
# COMPACT_ATOMS: atom_id res chain seq x y z
N MET A 1 -2.38 -26.48 2.58
CA MET A 1 -0.94 -26.46 2.22
C MET A 1 -0.37 -25.17 2.79
N PRO A 2 0.57 -25.18 3.75
CA PRO A 2 1.05 -23.94 4.34
C PRO A 2 2.00 -23.23 3.37
N THR A 3 1.61 -22.06 2.87
CA THR A 3 2.49 -21.19 2.09
C THR A 3 3.51 -20.55 3.02
N ARG A 4 4.79 -20.77 2.69
CA ARG A 4 5.95 -20.36 3.49
C ARG A 4 5.94 -18.84 3.72
N PHE A 5 5.79 -18.42 4.98
CA PHE A 5 6.20 -17.08 5.40
C PHE A 5 7.71 -16.95 5.26
N LYS A 6 8.17 -15.97 4.48
CA LYS A 6 9.59 -15.69 4.26
C LYS A 6 9.89 -14.30 4.81
N ILE A 7 10.61 -14.26 5.92
CA ILE A 7 11.19 -13.03 6.46
C ILE A 7 12.52 -12.78 5.75
N CYS A 8 12.65 -11.64 5.08
CA CYS A 8 13.95 -11.15 4.64
C CYS A 8 14.47 -10.15 5.66
N ALA A 9 15.50 -10.54 6.42
CA ALA A 9 16.28 -9.62 7.23
C ALA A 9 17.56 -9.26 6.45
N PHE A 10 17.76 -7.97 6.18
CA PHE A 10 19.07 -7.45 5.74
C PHE A 10 19.79 -6.91 6.97
N ASN A 11 20.87 -7.58 7.40
CA ASN A 11 21.77 -7.02 8.39
C ASN A 11 22.57 -5.88 7.73
N ILE A 12 22.19 -4.62 8.00
CA ILE A 12 22.78 -3.41 7.41
C ILE A 12 24.02 -2.90 8.17
N GLN A 13 24.63 -3.71 9.03
CA GLN A 13 25.80 -3.30 9.82
C GLN A 13 26.99 -2.74 9.00
N ASN A 14 27.09 -3.01 7.69
CA ASN A 14 28.17 -2.55 6.83
C ASN A 14 27.69 -1.82 5.55
N PHE A 15 26.48 -1.26 5.51
CA PHE A 15 26.04 -0.46 4.36
C PHE A 15 26.48 1.00 4.55
N ASP A 16 27.41 1.46 3.72
CA ASP A 16 28.00 2.79 3.78
C ASP A 16 27.78 3.58 2.48
N ALA A 17 28.18 4.86 2.49
CA ALA A 17 28.04 5.75 1.34
C ALA A 17 28.67 5.18 0.06
N THR A 18 29.83 4.52 0.18
CA THR A 18 30.55 3.90 -0.95
C THR A 18 29.75 2.77 -1.61
N LYS A 19 29.11 1.91 -0.81
CA LYS A 19 28.23 0.84 -1.32
C LYS A 19 26.93 1.39 -1.88
N SER A 20 26.39 2.47 -1.30
CA SER A 20 25.19 3.14 -1.80
C SER A 20 25.42 3.87 -3.13
N ALA A 21 26.65 4.32 -3.40
CA ALA A 21 27.02 4.92 -4.69
C ALA A 21 27.13 3.88 -5.83
N ASN A 22 27.17 2.57 -5.51
CA ASN A 22 27.23 1.52 -6.52
C ASN A 22 25.83 1.25 -7.09
N CYS A 23 25.60 1.70 -8.33
CA CYS A 23 24.30 1.58 -8.99
C CYS A 23 23.78 0.14 -9.10
N ARG A 24 24.67 -0.86 -9.19
CA ARG A 24 24.29 -2.28 -9.27
C ARG A 24 23.80 -2.81 -7.93
N VAL A 25 24.46 -2.40 -6.83
CA VAL A 25 24.06 -2.76 -5.47
C VAL A 25 22.72 -2.11 -5.16
N MET A 26 22.58 -0.81 -5.42
CA MET A 26 21.30 -0.11 -5.23
C MET A 26 20.19 -0.70 -6.09
N HIS A 27 20.43 -0.96 -7.38
CA HIS A 27 19.42 -1.59 -8.24
C HIS A 27 18.95 -2.95 -7.73
N THR A 28 19.88 -3.76 -7.20
CA THR A 28 19.56 -5.06 -6.63
C THR A 28 18.78 -4.92 -5.32
N LEU A 29 19.22 -4.03 -4.43
CA LEU A 29 18.52 -3.74 -3.17
C LEU A 29 17.11 -3.19 -3.43
N THR A 30 16.96 -2.23 -4.33
CA THR A 30 15.66 -1.68 -4.74
C THR A 30 14.74 -2.77 -5.28
N LYS A 31 15.25 -3.69 -6.12
CA LYS A 31 14.46 -4.83 -6.59
C LYS A 31 14.03 -5.77 -5.48
N ILE A 32 14.89 -6.03 -4.51
CA ILE A 32 14.57 -6.90 -3.37
C ILE A 32 13.51 -6.23 -2.48
N VAL A 33 13.74 -4.98 -2.08
CA VAL A 33 12.82 -4.19 -1.24
C VAL A 33 11.46 -4.06 -1.92
N SER A 34 11.43 -3.69 -3.21
CA SER A 34 10.19 -3.57 -3.97
C SER A 34 9.43 -4.90 -4.04
N ARG A 35 10.14 -6.04 -4.16
CA ARG A 35 9.50 -7.36 -4.09
C ARG A 35 8.90 -7.66 -2.72
N CYS A 36 9.55 -7.25 -1.64
CA CYS A 36 9.00 -7.40 -0.28
C CYS A 36 7.71 -6.58 -0.10
N ASP A 37 7.69 -5.33 -0.58
CA ASP A 37 6.49 -4.48 -0.54
C ASP A 37 5.36 -5.07 -1.41
N ILE A 38 5.68 -5.53 -2.62
CA ILE A 38 4.71 -6.22 -3.50
C ILE A 38 4.16 -7.48 -2.84
N CYS A 39 5.01 -8.28 -2.19
CA CYS A 39 4.56 -9.46 -1.44
C CYS A 39 3.63 -9.06 -0.29
N LEU A 40 3.98 -8.05 0.51
CA LEU A 40 3.11 -7.57 1.60
C LEU A 40 1.72 -7.17 1.08
N LEU A 41 1.65 -6.48 -0.06
CA LEU A 41 0.38 -6.11 -0.69
C LEU A 41 -0.44 -7.30 -1.18
N GLN A 42 0.23 -8.38 -1.61
CA GLN A 42 -0.46 -9.63 -1.96
C GLN A 42 -1.03 -10.32 -0.72
N GLU A 43 -0.30 -10.32 0.40
CA GLU A 43 -0.73 -10.93 1.66
C GLU A 43 -1.92 -10.18 2.28
N LEU A 44 -2.06 -8.86 2.06
CA LEU A 44 -3.25 -8.12 2.51
C LEU A 44 -4.56 -8.67 1.94
N TYR A 45 -4.52 -9.23 0.72
CA TYR A 45 -5.68 -9.91 0.15
C TYR A 45 -6.00 -11.20 0.92
N ASP A 46 -4.98 -11.98 1.29
CA ASP A 46 -5.19 -13.20 2.06
C ASP A 46 -5.71 -12.89 3.47
N VAL A 47 -5.20 -11.81 4.10
CA VAL A 47 -5.74 -11.26 5.36
C VAL A 47 -7.21 -10.85 5.20
N PHE A 48 -7.59 -10.24 4.07
CA PHE A 48 -8.99 -9.93 3.79
C PHE A 48 -9.87 -11.19 3.76
N GLU A 49 -9.45 -12.24 3.05
CA GLU A 49 -10.18 -13.51 2.99
C GLU A 49 -10.31 -14.16 4.38
N GLU A 50 -9.25 -14.11 5.18
CA GLU A 50 -9.27 -14.58 6.57
C GLU A 50 -10.26 -13.78 7.44
N ILE A 51 -10.26 -12.44 7.35
CA ILE A 51 -11.20 -11.59 8.08
C ILE A 51 -12.63 -11.88 7.67
N LYS A 52 -12.88 -12.01 6.36
CA LYS A 52 -14.19 -12.34 5.81
C LYS A 52 -14.73 -13.64 6.42
N MET A 53 -13.90 -14.67 6.48
CA MET A 53 -14.28 -15.96 7.05
C MET A 53 -14.42 -15.91 8.58
N LYS A 54 -13.47 -15.28 9.27
CA LYS A 54 -13.40 -15.30 10.74
C LYS A 54 -14.46 -14.41 11.39
N TRP A 55 -14.77 -13.27 10.78
CA TRP A 55 -15.65 -12.24 11.36
C TRP A 55 -16.93 -12.02 10.56
N ASN A 56 -17.14 -12.78 9.47
CA ASN A 56 -18.31 -12.68 8.61
C ASN A 56 -18.60 -11.23 8.15
N THR A 57 -17.54 -10.51 7.78
CA THR A 57 -17.62 -9.11 7.35
C THR A 57 -16.72 -8.85 6.16
N GLU A 58 -17.24 -8.09 5.20
CA GLU A 58 -16.46 -7.58 4.06
C GLU A 58 -16.17 -6.08 4.18
N LYS A 59 -16.61 -5.44 5.27
CA LYS A 59 -16.39 -4.01 5.55
C LYS A 59 -14.99 -3.82 6.14
N VAL A 60 -13.98 -3.95 5.29
CA VAL A 60 -12.57 -3.89 5.69
C VAL A 60 -11.93 -2.61 5.14
N MET A 61 -11.14 -1.95 5.98
CA MET A 61 -10.28 -0.82 5.63
C MET A 61 -8.84 -1.18 5.94
N PHE A 62 -7.95 -1.02 4.97
CA PHE A 62 -6.52 -1.11 5.17
C PHE A 62 -5.91 0.30 5.15
N LEU A 63 -5.00 0.54 6.10
CA LEU A 63 -4.32 1.82 6.30
C LEU A 63 -2.83 1.55 6.47
N GLY A 64 -1.97 2.31 5.78
CA GLY A 64 -0.54 2.31 6.09
C GLY A 64 0.36 2.79 4.95
N ALA A 65 1.66 2.79 5.25
CA ALA A 65 2.72 3.04 4.29
C ALA A 65 2.93 1.81 3.41
N PHE A 66 2.29 1.80 2.24
CA PHE A 66 2.31 0.66 1.33
C PHE A 66 3.50 0.71 0.36
N ASN A 67 4.27 1.81 0.37
CA ASN A 67 5.30 2.12 -0.60
C ASN A 67 4.82 1.96 -2.06
N ALA A 68 3.53 2.20 -2.30
CA ALA A 68 2.85 1.79 -3.52
C ALA A 68 2.89 2.82 -4.67
N GLY A 69 3.98 3.59 -4.74
CA GLY A 69 4.14 4.71 -5.66
C GLY A 69 5.55 4.78 -6.26
N CYS A 70 5.72 5.63 -7.27
CA CYS A 70 7.02 5.88 -7.90
C CYS A 70 7.71 4.59 -8.40
N GLY A 71 9.04 4.49 -8.30
CA GLY A 71 9.82 3.36 -8.83
C GLY A 71 9.62 2.02 -8.12
N HIS A 72 8.84 1.99 -7.03
CA HIS A 72 8.64 0.79 -6.20
C HIS A 72 7.60 -0.17 -6.78
N ILE A 73 6.55 0.33 -7.44
CA ILE A 73 5.50 -0.50 -8.03
C ILE A 73 5.24 -0.03 -9.47
N THR A 74 5.54 -0.89 -10.43
CA THR A 74 5.28 -0.62 -11.84
C THR A 74 3.81 -0.86 -12.21
N ARG A 75 3.38 -0.38 -13.39
CA ARG A 75 2.04 -0.68 -13.91
C ARG A 75 1.81 -2.19 -14.07
N GLN A 76 2.85 -2.94 -14.45
CA GLN A 76 2.77 -4.39 -14.59
C GLN A 76 2.61 -5.09 -13.23
N ASP A 77 3.29 -4.59 -12.19
CA ASP A 77 3.12 -5.11 -10.83
C ASP A 77 1.68 -4.90 -10.34
N LYS A 78 1.10 -3.71 -10.55
CA LYS A 78 -0.31 -3.42 -10.19
C LYS A 78 -1.29 -4.37 -10.87
N ALA A 79 -1.06 -4.72 -12.13
CA ALA A 79 -1.92 -5.68 -12.84
C ALA A 79 -1.90 -7.08 -12.21
N ASN A 80 -0.79 -7.45 -11.56
CA ASN A 80 -0.61 -8.76 -10.93
C ASN A 80 -0.95 -8.79 -9.43
N ILE A 81 -1.08 -7.63 -8.79
CA ILE A 81 -1.42 -7.51 -7.36
C ILE A 81 -2.93 -7.55 -7.17
N ARG A 82 -3.44 -8.56 -6.44
CA ARG A 82 -4.87 -8.78 -6.23
C ARG A 82 -5.58 -7.57 -5.60
N LEU A 83 -4.91 -6.86 -4.69
CA LEU A 83 -5.44 -5.64 -4.07
C LEU A 83 -5.63 -4.49 -5.07
N PHE A 84 -4.84 -4.46 -6.15
CA PHE A 84 -4.96 -3.47 -7.22
C PHE A 84 -5.89 -3.91 -8.35
N SER A 85 -5.85 -5.20 -8.73
CA SER A 85 -6.60 -5.72 -9.87
C SER A 85 -8.05 -6.09 -9.55
N ASN A 86 -8.39 -6.32 -8.28
CA ASN A 86 -9.75 -6.62 -7.88
C ASN A 86 -10.60 -5.33 -7.76
N PRO A 87 -11.70 -5.21 -8.53
CA PRO A 87 -12.54 -3.99 -8.55
C PRO A 87 -13.36 -3.76 -7.27
N GLY A 88 -13.37 -4.72 -6.34
CA GLY A 88 -13.99 -4.58 -5.03
C GLY A 88 -13.21 -3.70 -4.06
N PHE A 89 -11.94 -3.40 -4.34
CA PHE A 89 -11.10 -2.51 -3.53
C PHE A 89 -11.04 -1.09 -4.10
N PHE A 90 -11.33 -0.12 -3.26
CA PHE A 90 -11.37 1.29 -3.60
C PHE A 90 -10.25 2.03 -2.87
N TRP A 91 -9.39 2.68 -3.64
CA TRP A 91 -8.23 3.43 -3.15
C TRP A 91 -8.62 4.88 -2.91
N LEU A 92 -8.77 5.28 -1.64
CA LEU A 92 -9.13 6.66 -1.28
C LEU A 92 -7.95 7.62 -1.45
N ILE A 93 -6.72 7.13 -1.27
CA ILE A 93 -5.50 7.84 -1.67
C ILE A 93 -5.07 7.29 -3.03
N GLY A 94 -5.35 8.07 -4.08
CA GLY A 94 -5.02 7.73 -5.46
C GLY A 94 -3.54 7.92 -5.80
N ASP A 95 -3.12 7.39 -6.95
CA ASP A 95 -1.73 7.42 -7.41
C ASP A 95 -1.12 8.82 -7.61
N LYS A 96 -1.97 9.84 -7.71
CA LYS A 96 -1.58 11.23 -7.94
C LYS A 96 -1.53 12.07 -6.66
N VAL A 97 -1.82 11.47 -5.51
CA VAL A 97 -1.79 12.15 -4.22
C VAL A 97 -0.40 11.99 -3.63
N ASP A 98 0.27 13.11 -3.37
CA ASP A 98 1.55 13.09 -2.70
C ASP A 98 1.37 12.91 -1.19
N THR A 99 2.10 11.97 -0.61
CA THR A 99 2.06 11.66 0.83
C THR A 99 3.44 11.77 1.49
N THR A 100 4.44 12.31 0.79
CA THR A 100 5.79 12.51 1.33
C THR A 100 5.88 13.80 2.17
N VAL A 101 6.92 13.90 2.99
CA VAL A 101 7.29 15.14 3.67
C VAL A 101 8.58 15.66 3.04
N GLY A 102 8.49 16.67 2.17
CA GLY A 102 9.62 17.38 1.56
C GLY A 102 9.48 17.58 0.05
N ASP A 103 10.25 18.51 -0.52
CA ASP A 103 10.08 18.96 -1.92
C ASP A 103 10.84 18.10 -2.96
N LEU A 104 11.57 17.08 -2.50
CA LEU A 104 12.47 16.28 -3.35
C LEU A 104 11.76 15.11 -4.03
N THR A 105 10.59 14.69 -3.53
CA THR A 105 9.83 13.56 -4.07
C THR A 105 8.34 13.83 -3.97
N SER A 106 7.60 13.43 -5.01
CA SER A 106 6.13 13.48 -5.03
C SER A 106 5.62 12.06 -5.30
N CYS A 107 5.28 11.33 -4.25
CA CYS A 107 4.96 9.90 -4.31
C CYS A 107 3.79 9.51 -3.40
N ALA A 108 2.90 8.65 -3.90
CA ALA A 108 1.77 8.09 -3.14
C ALA A 108 2.18 6.83 -2.35
N TYR A 109 2.97 6.99 -1.29
CA TYR A 109 3.45 5.88 -0.45
C TYR A 109 2.38 5.38 0.53
N ASP A 110 1.80 6.28 1.32
CA ASP A 110 0.66 5.99 2.20
C ASP A 110 -0.63 5.77 1.43
N ARG A 111 -1.40 4.76 1.86
CA ARG A 111 -2.63 4.35 1.18
C ARG A 111 -3.73 4.07 2.17
N ILE A 112 -4.94 4.44 1.77
CA ILE A 112 -6.19 4.06 2.42
C ILE A 112 -7.01 3.29 1.38
N VAL A 113 -7.31 2.03 1.68
CA VAL A 113 -8.05 1.14 0.79
C VAL A 113 -9.25 0.57 1.52
N VAL A 114 -10.43 0.63 0.90
CA VAL A 114 -11.67 0.08 1.47
C VAL A 114 -12.25 -0.97 0.54
N HIS A 115 -12.85 -2.03 1.11
CA HIS A 115 -13.54 -3.05 0.34
C HIS A 115 -15.06 -2.85 0.35
N GLY A 116 -15.67 -2.95 -0.83
CA GLY A 116 -17.13 -2.96 -1.02
C GLY A 116 -17.78 -1.59 -1.14
N GLN A 117 -18.68 -1.46 -2.12
CA GLN A 117 -19.45 -0.24 -2.40
C GLN A 117 -20.24 0.31 -1.20
N PRO A 118 -20.93 -0.52 -0.39
CA PRO A 118 -21.67 -0.01 0.77
C PRO A 118 -20.76 0.70 1.78
N PHE A 119 -19.55 0.18 2.00
CA PHE A 119 -18.60 0.76 2.96
C PHE A 119 -17.95 2.02 2.40
N LEU A 120 -17.58 2.02 1.11
CA LEU A 120 -17.13 3.23 0.41
C LEU A 120 -18.16 4.36 0.55
N LYS A 121 -19.43 4.09 0.27
CA LYS A 121 -20.50 5.09 0.34
C LYS A 121 -20.67 5.65 1.75
N ALA A 122 -20.57 4.81 2.78
CA ALA A 122 -20.62 5.24 4.17
C ALA A 122 -19.48 6.22 4.50
N ILE A 123 -18.25 5.90 4.08
CA ILE A 123 -17.07 6.76 4.27
C ILE A 123 -17.22 8.09 3.51
N GLN A 124 -17.65 8.07 2.24
CA GLN A 124 -17.87 9.29 1.45
C GLN A 124 -18.96 10.19 2.06
N THR A 125 -20.02 9.58 2.58
CA THR A 125 -21.11 10.30 3.26
C THR A 125 -20.58 10.99 4.52
N LEU A 126 -19.76 10.30 5.32
CA LEU A 126 -19.12 10.87 6.52
C LEU A 126 -18.21 12.07 6.20
N PHE A 127 -17.41 11.98 5.13
CA PHE A 127 -16.56 13.11 4.73
C PHE A 127 -17.38 14.29 4.23
N SER A 128 -18.48 14.03 3.51
CA SER A 128 -19.36 15.07 2.99
C SER A 128 -20.14 15.77 4.11
N SER A 129 -20.57 15.05 5.15
CA SER A 129 -21.26 15.63 6.31
C SER A 129 -20.29 16.36 7.26
N GLY A 130 -19.05 15.90 7.39
CA GLY A 130 -18.01 16.58 8.18
C GLY A 130 -17.60 17.95 7.62
N LEU A 131 -17.67 18.14 6.29
CA LEU A 131 -17.43 19.43 5.63
C LEU A 131 -18.54 20.46 5.89
N GLN A 132 -19.80 20.03 6.07
CA GLN A 132 -20.91 20.92 6.42
C GLN A 132 -20.78 21.46 7.86
N HIS A 133 -20.15 20.72 8.77
CA HIS A 133 -19.99 21.16 10.16
C HIS A 133 -18.79 22.10 10.40
N ARG A 134 -17.91 22.30 9.40
CA ARG A 134 -16.73 23.19 9.51
C ARG A 134 -16.90 24.59 8.89
N GLN A 135 -18.04 24.89 8.26
CA GLN A 135 -18.33 26.24 7.73
C GLN A 135 -19.21 27.10 8.66
N GLY A 136 -19.25 26.77 9.95
CA GLY A 136 -20.04 27.51 10.94
C GLY A 136 -19.28 27.74 12.24
N VAL A 137 -18.17 28.50 12.20
CA VAL A 137 -17.67 29.36 13.28
C VAL A 137 -16.97 30.55 12.65
#